data_AF-A0A1Z5SIV6-F1
#
_entry.id   AF-A0A1Z5SIV6-F1
#
_cell.length_a   1.000
_cell.length_b   1.000
_cell.length_c   1.000
_cell.angle_alpha   90.00
_cell.angle_beta   90.00
_cell.angle_gamma   90.00
#
_symmetry.space_group_name_H-M   'P 1'
#
loop_
_entity.id
_entity.type
_entity.pdbx_description
1 polymer ?
#
loop_
_entity_poly.entity_id
_entity_poly.type
_entity_poly.pdbx_seq_one_letter_code
_entity_poly.pdbx_strand_id
1 'polypeptide(L)'
;MMRKYIILGCAALMVFVVACKKDKNMEKATVVDTGDIAKNGCGYMLQLESDGSVVRPKYMPSSYQHNGMKVKVKINRDGEGEICNTYPTKKFYEIVQIVDIKKDLD
;
A
#
# COMPACT_ATOMS: atom_id res chain seq x y z
N MET A 1 -7.08 -13.61 -54.53
CA MET A 1 -6.66 -12.27 -54.03
C MET A 1 -7.05 -11.99 -52.57
N MET A 2 -7.44 -12.98 -51.74
CA MET A 2 -7.87 -12.75 -50.35
C MET A 2 -6.78 -12.96 -49.28
N ARG A 3 -5.64 -13.55 -49.64
CA ARG A 3 -4.59 -13.97 -48.68
C ARG A 3 -3.75 -12.82 -48.11
N LYS A 4 -3.78 -11.63 -48.74
CA LYS A 4 -2.98 -10.45 -48.35
C LYS A 4 -3.62 -9.64 -47.21
N TYR A 5 -4.93 -9.73 -47.02
CA TYR A 5 -5.65 -8.95 -46.00
C TYR A 5 -5.65 -9.61 -44.62
N ILE A 6 -5.38 -10.91 -44.54
CA ILE A 6 -5.33 -11.66 -43.28
C ILE A 6 -4.06 -11.31 -42.48
N ILE A 7 -2.95 -11.03 -43.17
CA ILE A 7 -1.67 -10.69 -42.53
C ILE A 7 -1.69 -9.26 -41.96
N LEU A 8 -2.41 -8.33 -42.62
CA LEU A 8 -2.53 -6.95 -42.16
C LEU A 8 -3.41 -6.78 -40.91
N GLY A 9 -4.41 -7.66 -40.74
CA GLY A 9 -5.30 -7.65 -39.55
C GLY A 9 -4.62 -8.15 -38.26
N CYS A 10 -3.65 -9.07 -38.37
CA CYS A 10 -2.97 -9.61 -37.19
C CYS A 10 -1.94 -8.64 -36.58
N ALA A 11 -1.40 -7.69 -37.35
CA ALA A 11 -0.43 -6.72 -36.86
C ALA A 11 -1.07 -5.62 -35.99
N ALA A 12 -2.36 -5.31 -36.20
CA ALA A 12 -3.06 -4.26 -35.46
C ALA A 12 -3.44 -4.65 -34.02
N LEU A 13 -3.43 -5.94 -33.68
CA LEU A 13 -3.79 -6.46 -32.35
C LEU A 13 -2.62 -6.51 -31.35
N MET A 14 -1.37 -6.28 -31.79
CA MET A 14 -0.20 -6.37 -30.90
C MET A 14 0.04 -5.10 -30.05
N VAL A 15 -0.69 -4.00 -30.28
CA VAL A 15 -0.42 -2.71 -29.61
C VAL A 15 -1.13 -2.56 -28.25
N PHE A 16 -2.00 -3.51 -27.86
CA PHE A 16 -2.82 -3.38 -26.64
C PHE A 16 -2.23 -4.03 -25.37
N VAL A 17 -1.04 -4.63 -25.43
CA VAL A 17 -0.46 -5.35 -24.27
C VAL A 17 0.52 -4.55 -23.43
N VAL A 18 0.54 -3.21 -23.56
CA VAL A 18 1.10 -2.37 -22.49
C VAL A 18 0.09 -2.33 -21.34
N ALA A 19 -0.13 -3.49 -20.73
CA ALA A 19 -0.96 -3.64 -19.54
C ALA A 19 -0.35 -2.77 -18.44
N CYS A 20 -1.06 -1.72 -18.06
CA CYS A 20 -0.76 -0.91 -16.89
C CYS A 20 -0.59 -1.85 -15.68
N LYS A 21 0.64 -2.08 -15.25
CA LYS A 21 0.93 -2.78 -14.00
C LYS A 21 0.56 -1.84 -12.85
N LYS A 22 -0.72 -1.83 -12.46
CA LYS A 22 -1.25 -1.03 -11.34
C LYS A 22 -0.46 -1.28 -10.05
N ASP A 23 0.04 -2.50 -9.89
CA ASP A 23 0.77 -2.96 -8.71
C ASP A 23 2.27 -2.64 -8.71
N LYS A 24 2.77 -1.95 -9.74
CA LYS A 24 4.21 -1.66 -9.84
C LYS A 24 4.62 -0.76 -8.66
N ASN A 25 5.64 -1.18 -7.93
CA ASN A 25 6.22 -0.49 -6.76
C ASN A 25 5.33 -0.46 -5.51
N MET A 26 4.44 -1.44 -5.33
CA MET A 26 3.82 -1.67 -4.02
C MET A 26 4.74 -2.56 -3.18
N GLU A 27 4.94 -2.20 -1.91
CA GLU A 27 5.66 -3.00 -0.92
C GLU A 27 4.68 -3.78 -0.04
N LYS A 28 5.14 -4.92 0.50
CA LYS A 28 4.34 -5.70 1.44
C LYS A 28 4.37 -5.07 2.82
N ALA A 29 3.23 -5.09 3.49
CA ALA A 29 3.09 -4.61 4.85
C ALA A 29 2.01 -5.40 5.61
N THR A 30 2.09 -5.34 6.93
CA THR A 30 1.04 -5.84 7.82
C THR A 30 0.40 -4.69 8.57
N VAL A 31 -0.92 -4.66 8.61
CA VAL A 31 -1.68 -3.69 9.41
C VAL A 31 -1.56 -4.05 10.88
N VAL A 32 -1.15 -3.10 11.72
CA VAL A 32 -1.02 -3.26 13.17
C VAL A 32 -1.96 -2.30 13.87
N ASP A 33 -2.92 -2.83 14.62
CA ASP A 33 -3.79 -2.02 15.48
C ASP A 33 -3.06 -1.74 16.80
N THR A 34 -2.82 -0.47 17.06
CA THR A 34 -2.16 -0.01 18.29
C THR A 34 -3.13 0.63 19.28
N GLY A 35 -4.44 0.58 19.01
CA GLY A 35 -5.49 1.11 19.87
C GLY A 35 -5.86 2.57 19.58
N ASP A 36 -6.76 3.09 20.42
CA ASP A 36 -7.38 4.41 20.26
C ASP A 36 -6.37 5.57 20.41
N ILE A 37 -6.30 6.42 19.39
CA ILE A 37 -5.46 7.62 19.32
C ILE A 37 -5.76 8.59 20.48
N ALA A 38 -7.02 8.66 20.93
CA ALA A 38 -7.44 9.55 22.00
C ALA A 38 -7.05 9.06 23.41
N LYS A 39 -6.62 7.80 23.55
CA LYS A 39 -6.26 7.20 24.84
C LYS A 39 -4.78 6.88 24.91
N ASN A 40 -4.36 5.77 24.30
CA ASN A 40 -3.03 5.18 24.44
C ASN A 40 -2.64 4.34 23.20
N GLY A 41 -2.94 4.85 22.00
CA GLY A 41 -2.62 4.18 20.74
C GLY A 41 -2.28 5.15 19.60
N CYS A 42 -1.90 4.58 18.46
CA CYS A 42 -1.61 5.29 17.22
C CYS A 42 -2.63 4.98 16.12
N GLY A 43 -3.72 4.29 16.48
CA GLY A 43 -4.65 3.70 15.53
C GLY A 43 -4.02 2.57 14.73
N TYR A 44 -4.44 2.45 13.48
CA TYR A 44 -3.92 1.45 12.55
C TYR A 44 -2.64 1.93 11.88
N MET A 45 -1.57 1.18 12.10
CA MET A 45 -0.24 1.42 11.54
C MET A 45 0.10 0.41 10.44
N LEU A 46 1.17 0.67 9.69
CA LEU A 46 1.72 -0.25 8.70
C LEU A 46 3.11 -0.70 9.16
N GLN A 47 3.29 -2.00 9.35
CA GLN A 47 4.61 -2.61 9.49
C GLN A 47 5.09 -3.06 8.12
N LEU A 48 6.09 -2.36 7.57
CA LEU A 48 6.65 -2.63 6.25
C LEU A 48 7.55 -3.86 6.31
N GLU A 49 7.36 -4.82 5.39
CA GLU A 49 8.19 -6.03 5.34
C GLU A 49 9.58 -5.76 4.74
N SER A 50 9.74 -4.66 4.00
CA SER A 50 10.96 -4.28 3.31
C SER A 50 12.12 -4.00 4.28
N ASP A 51 11.85 -3.24 5.34
CA ASP A 51 12.84 -2.80 6.33
C ASP A 51 12.41 -3.07 7.79
N GLY A 52 11.21 -3.64 8.00
CA GLY A 52 10.65 -3.89 9.33
C GLY A 52 10.16 -2.63 10.04
N SER A 53 10.21 -1.46 9.38
CA SER A 53 9.78 -0.20 9.97
C SER A 53 8.27 -0.18 10.21
N VAL A 54 7.85 0.57 11.22
CA VAL A 54 6.44 0.81 11.51
C VAL A 54 6.16 2.28 11.24
N VAL A 55 5.25 2.54 10.30
CA VAL A 55 4.87 3.88 9.89
C VAL A 55 3.39 4.13 10.17
N ARG A 56 3.05 5.37 10.47
CA ARG A 56 1.66 5.78 10.69
C ARG A 56 1.10 6.38 9.41
N PRO A 57 0.04 5.80 8.81
CA PRO A 57 -0.62 6.45 7.70
C PRO A 57 -1.41 7.69 8.16
N LYS A 58 -1.39 8.76 7.36
CA LYS A 58 -2.28 9.95 7.56
C LYS A 58 -3.75 9.54 7.62
N TYR A 59 -4.13 8.55 6.81
CA TYR A 59 -5.46 7.96 6.75
C TYR A 59 -5.37 6.49 6.35
N MET A 60 -6.04 5.62 7.11
CA MET A 60 -6.22 4.20 6.77
C MET A 60 -7.66 3.97 6.32
N PRO A 61 -7.94 3.50 5.08
CA PRO A 61 -9.30 3.20 4.67
C PRO A 61 -9.91 2.08 5.52
N SER A 62 -11.19 2.22 5.87
CA SER A 62 -11.89 1.31 6.80
C SER A 62 -11.86 -0.16 6.41
N SER A 63 -11.83 -0.47 5.11
CA SER A 63 -11.72 -1.85 4.59
C SER A 63 -10.40 -2.55 4.94
N TYR A 64 -9.39 -1.81 5.40
CA TYR A 64 -8.07 -2.29 5.81
C TYR A 64 -7.80 -2.11 7.31
N GLN A 65 -8.77 -1.62 8.08
CA GLN A 65 -8.67 -1.41 9.51
C GLN A 65 -8.89 -2.72 10.28
N HIS A 66 -8.00 -3.68 10.07
CA HIS A 66 -8.05 -5.00 10.68
C HIS A 66 -6.65 -5.40 11.13
N ASN A 67 -6.48 -5.61 12.43
CA ASN A 67 -5.19 -6.04 12.97
C ASN A 67 -4.70 -7.33 12.32
N GLY A 68 -3.42 -7.38 11.96
CA GLY A 68 -2.78 -8.53 11.30
C GLY A 68 -3.10 -8.69 9.81
N MET A 69 -3.86 -7.76 9.21
CA MET A 69 -4.17 -7.85 7.78
C MET A 69 -2.91 -7.62 6.94
N LYS A 70 -2.60 -8.59 6.08
CA LYS A 70 -1.54 -8.45 5.07
C LYS A 70 -2.02 -7.62 3.90
N VAL A 71 -1.22 -6.63 3.52
CA VAL A 71 -1.52 -5.68 2.45
C VAL A 71 -0.30 -5.44 1.58
N LYS A 72 -0.55 -5.04 0.34
CA LYS A 72 0.43 -4.38 -0.52
C LYS A 72 0.08 -2.91 -0.54
N VAL A 73 1.06 -2.05 -0.27
CA VAL A 73 0.89 -0.61 -0.13
C VAL A 73 1.87 0.14 -1.01
N LYS A 74 1.42 1.28 -1.54
CA LYS A 74 2.28 2.30 -2.11
C LYS A 74 2.16 3.52 -1.23
N ILE A 75 3.28 4.00 -0.71
CA ILE A 75 3.32 5.14 0.22
C ILE A 75 4.17 6.28 -0.33
N ASN A 76 3.78 7.51 0.01
CA ASN A 76 4.63 8.69 -0.12
C ASN A 76 5.12 9.08 1.28
N ARG A 77 6.42 9.40 1.35
CA ARG A 77 7.10 9.82 2.57
C ARG A 77 7.37 11.31 2.48
N ASP A 78 6.72 12.08 3.34
CA ASP A 78 6.84 13.55 3.36
C ASP A 78 7.91 14.02 4.35
N GLY A 79 8.52 13.09 5.11
CA GLY A 79 9.50 13.38 6.18
C GLY A 79 8.88 13.88 7.48
N GLU A 80 7.55 14.01 7.53
CA GLU A 80 6.80 14.33 8.74
C GLU A 80 6.76 13.14 9.70
N GLY A 81 6.57 13.42 10.98
CA GLY A 81 6.30 12.39 11.97
C GLY A 81 5.67 12.95 13.23
N GLU A 82 5.09 12.07 14.02
CA GLU A 82 4.44 12.42 15.27
C GLU A 82 4.88 11.49 16.40
N ILE A 83 4.88 12.03 17.62
CA ILE A 83 5.03 11.22 18.81
C ILE A 83 3.69 10.58 19.10
N CYS A 84 3.68 9.25 19.11
CA CYS A 84 2.53 8.49 19.54
C CYS A 84 2.74 7.87 20.93
N ASN A 85 1.66 7.84 21.71
CA ASN A 85 1.61 7.21 23.03
C ASN A 85 1.25 5.73 22.90
N THR A 86 2.17 4.88 22.44
CA THR A 86 2.03 3.41 22.52
C THR A 86 2.45 2.97 23.92
N TYR A 87 1.52 2.94 24.88
CA TYR A 87 1.79 2.58 26.27
C TYR A 87 2.66 1.31 26.37
N PRO A 88 3.75 1.29 27.18
CA PRO A 88 4.17 2.30 28.16
C PRO A 88 5.10 3.40 27.61
N THR A 89 5.38 3.43 26.31
CA THR A 89 6.42 4.28 25.70
C THR A 89 5.85 5.34 24.75
N LYS A 90 6.43 6.53 24.77
CA LYS A 90 6.21 7.51 23.70
C LYS A 90 7.24 7.25 22.62
N LYS A 91 6.80 6.96 21.39
CA LYS A 91 7.70 6.71 20.27
C LYS A 91 7.36 7.64 19.12
N PHE A 92 8.40 8.17 18.48
CA PHE A 92 8.26 8.92 17.24
C PHE A 92 8.01 7.94 16.09
N TYR A 93 6.97 8.19 15.31
CA TYR A 93 6.65 7.44 14.12
C TYR A 93 6.58 8.37 12.92
N GLU A 94 7.17 7.93 11.82
CA GLU A 94 7.04 8.60 10.53
C GLU A 94 5.57 8.56 10.09
N ILE A 95 5.07 9.70 9.61
CA ILE A 95 3.76 9.81 9.00
C ILE A 95 3.91 9.65 7.49
N VAL A 96 3.10 8.77 6.90
CA VAL A 96 3.12 8.48 5.46
C VAL A 96 1.74 8.66 4.82
N GLN A 97 1.72 9.01 3.53
CA GLN A 97 0.48 9.04 2.76
C GLN A 97 0.33 7.74 1.97
N ILE A 98 -0.78 7.03 2.17
CA ILE A 98 -1.12 5.88 1.33
C ILE A 98 -1.60 6.41 -0.04
N VAL A 99 -0.87 6.05 -1.09
CA VAL A 99 -1.21 6.35 -2.49
C VAL A 99 -2.14 5.27 -3.05
N ASP A 100 -1.83 4.01 -2.77
CA ASP A 100 -2.67 2.87 -3.14
C ASP A 100 -2.47 1.74 -2.11
N ILE A 101 -3.51 0.95 -1.87
CA ILE A 101 -3.51 -0.16 -0.92
C ILE A 101 -4.45 -1.26 -1.41
N LYS A 102 -3.99 -2.50 -1.28
CA LYS A 102 -4.78 -3.70 -1.56
C LYS A 102 -4.45 -4.82 -0.60
N LYS A 103 -5.37 -5.76 -0.44
CA LYS A 103 -5.13 -6.99 0.33
C LYS A 103 -4.00 -7.79 -0.35
N ASP A 104 -3.09 -8.34 0.44
CA ASP A 104 -2.18 -9.35 -0.07
C ASP A 104 -2.92 -10.70 -0.07
N LEU A 105 -3.12 -11.27 -1.25
CA LEU A 105 -3.84 -12.53 -1.45
C LEU A 105 -2.87 -13.70 -1.73
N ASP A 106 -1.56 -13.42 -1.65
CA ASP A 106 -0.49 -14.41 -1.82
C ASP A 106 -0.35 -15.33 -0.60
#